data_AF-A0A1B8FEI7-F1
#
_entry.id   AF-A0A1B8FEI7-F1
#
_cell.length_a   1.000
_cell.length_b   1.000
_cell.length_c   1.000
_cell.angle_alpha   90.00
_cell.angle_beta   90.00
_cell.angle_gamma   90.00
#
_symmetry.space_group_name_H-M   'P 1'
#
loop_
_entity.id
_entity.type
_entity.pdbx_description
1 polymer ?
#
loop_
_entity_poly.entity_id
_entity_poly.type
_entity_poly.pdbx_seq_one_letter_code
_entity_poly.pdbx_strand_id
1 'polypeptide(L)'
;MIGLSARFAQKSEIRARGPIYAKAAKDSFKADLEHVCIENIQACVIIANICLADSDSKAESLYYALAIRMALILDLASTNDVEDGLTRETARRVWWTCFLVDGWSSGGSGLSRQLTVTDHRPRMPVEELMFSNLRSKDEDITNTEWCPGMWSHMVAMVEVYKEIQDLIRYLVVIPEWDEEFIETTVDRLAIRLQAFEERFEPEIQFSAENLAINADRGLVRLYSGFHLGYQYYCMLIFYRYLDQNRPPTVNGNAYADRCKLHARKFCEILKLSRENKQAEALHNIIAHITIVSSAVLLHTYIFGDPRELPDTITRLESNMAALVELRVYWPSVELMVGAVDPLIFIDLTAHQIDRLVVFLKNCVRSSTRDTHRFDKWMVKFLQEYGKTLDEKDKFEVSTSILPEVYDSGLGQRSRTIQDVMSAYWNVGALI
;
A
#
# COMPACT_ATOMS: atom_id res chain seq x y z
N MET A 1 14.89 0.98 -16.27
CA MET A 1 15.30 2.10 -15.38
C MET A 1 14.89 3.46 -15.90
N ILE A 2 15.47 3.97 -17.01
CA ILE A 2 15.22 5.34 -17.51
C ILE A 2 13.73 5.69 -17.64
N GLY A 3 12.91 4.78 -18.20
CA GLY A 3 11.47 5.02 -18.35
C GLY A 3 10.71 5.22 -17.03
N LEU A 4 11.10 4.51 -15.95
CA LEU A 4 10.51 4.71 -14.62
C LEU A 4 11.08 5.98 -13.97
N SER A 5 12.40 6.15 -14.01
CA SER A 5 13.10 7.28 -13.39
C SER A 5 12.69 8.63 -13.96
N ALA A 6 12.32 8.68 -15.25
CA ALA A 6 11.86 9.90 -15.91
C ALA A 6 10.70 10.57 -15.16
N ARG A 7 9.84 9.82 -14.46
CA ARG A 7 8.71 10.36 -13.68
C ARG A 7 9.15 11.28 -12.53
N PHE A 8 10.29 10.99 -11.93
CA PHE A 8 10.84 11.75 -10.81
C PHE A 8 11.71 12.93 -11.24
N ALA A 9 11.82 13.19 -12.54
CA ALA A 9 12.59 14.32 -13.04
C ALA A 9 11.89 15.64 -12.73
N GLN A 10 12.65 16.64 -12.26
CA GLN A 10 12.12 17.99 -11.98
C GLN A 10 11.58 18.67 -13.26
N LYS A 11 12.23 18.46 -14.41
CA LYS A 11 11.84 19.06 -15.69
C LYS A 11 10.71 18.26 -16.34
N SER A 12 9.59 18.92 -16.65
CA SER A 12 8.43 18.34 -17.32
C SER A 12 8.77 17.69 -18.66
N GLU A 13 9.68 18.29 -19.43
CA GLU A 13 10.14 17.74 -20.71
C GLU A 13 10.79 16.35 -20.57
N ILE A 14 11.48 16.09 -19.46
CA ILE A 14 12.08 14.78 -19.20
C ILE A 14 10.99 13.78 -18.80
N ARG A 15 10.04 14.19 -17.95
CA ARG A 15 8.88 13.36 -17.59
C ARG A 15 8.09 12.93 -18.82
N ALA A 16 7.85 13.85 -19.76
CA ALA A 16 7.14 13.60 -21.01
C ALA A 16 7.82 12.56 -21.92
N ARG A 17 9.13 12.34 -21.78
CA ARG A 17 9.86 11.29 -22.52
C ARG A 17 9.78 9.91 -21.85
N GLY A 18 9.36 9.83 -20.59
CA GLY A 18 9.21 8.58 -19.83
C GLY A 18 8.45 7.48 -20.59
N PRO A 19 7.26 7.77 -21.16
CA PRO A 19 6.50 6.80 -21.96
C PRO A 19 7.26 6.25 -23.17
N ILE A 20 8.10 7.06 -23.82
CA ILE A 20 8.90 6.63 -24.98
C ILE A 20 9.94 5.59 -24.52
N TYR A 21 10.65 5.89 -23.43
CA TYR A 21 11.63 4.96 -22.86
C TYR A 21 10.98 3.69 -22.31
N ALA A 22 9.81 3.81 -21.68
CA ALA A 22 9.03 2.68 -21.21
C ALA A 22 8.59 1.76 -22.35
N LYS A 23 8.12 2.34 -23.46
CA LYS A 23 7.77 1.59 -24.67
C LYS A 23 8.98 0.88 -25.25
N ALA A 24 10.10 1.57 -25.43
CA ALA A 24 11.33 0.97 -25.94
C ALA A 24 11.82 -0.19 -25.06
N ALA A 25 11.75 -0.04 -23.73
CA ALA A 25 12.10 -1.10 -22.80
C ALA A 25 11.17 -2.32 -22.92
N LYS A 26 9.85 -2.11 -23.05
CA LYS A 26 8.88 -3.18 -23.29
C LYS A 26 9.15 -3.90 -24.61
N ASP A 27 9.47 -3.16 -25.68
CA ASP A 27 9.75 -3.72 -27.00
C ASP A 27 11.05 -4.55 -27.00
N SER A 28 12.12 -4.03 -26.37
CA SER A 28 13.39 -4.76 -26.22
C SER A 28 13.22 -6.02 -25.38
N PHE A 29 12.53 -5.94 -24.24
CA PHE A 29 12.26 -7.09 -23.39
C PHE A 29 11.46 -8.18 -24.13
N LYS A 30 10.42 -7.79 -24.87
CA LYS A 30 9.60 -8.75 -25.65
C LYS A 30 10.38 -9.43 -26.76
N ALA A 31 11.35 -8.75 -27.37
CA ALA A 31 12.20 -9.32 -28.41
C ALA A 31 13.15 -10.40 -27.85
N ASP A 32 13.45 -10.36 -26.55
CA ASP A 32 14.37 -11.26 -25.85
C ASP A 32 13.66 -12.07 -24.73
N LEU A 33 12.33 -12.25 -24.87
CA LEU A 33 11.47 -12.78 -23.80
C LEU A 33 11.88 -14.18 -23.32
N GLU A 34 12.39 -15.01 -24.22
CA GLU A 34 12.77 -16.40 -23.93
C GLU A 34 14.15 -16.50 -23.26
N HIS A 35 14.95 -15.44 -23.26
CA HIS A 35 16.24 -15.43 -22.60
C HIS A 35 16.06 -15.25 -21.09
N VAL A 36 16.07 -16.37 -20.36
CA VAL A 36 15.92 -16.37 -18.91
C VAL A 36 17.24 -16.00 -18.24
N CYS A 37 17.32 -14.78 -17.70
CA CYS A 37 18.46 -14.27 -16.96
C CYS A 37 18.02 -13.31 -15.82
N ILE A 38 18.93 -12.97 -14.91
CA ILE A 38 18.64 -12.07 -13.77
C ILE A 38 18.22 -10.68 -14.27
N GLU A 39 18.85 -10.19 -15.32
CA GLU A 39 18.60 -8.89 -15.92
C GLU A 39 17.17 -8.81 -16.46
N ASN A 40 16.68 -9.87 -17.11
CA ASN A 40 15.32 -9.95 -17.61
C ASN A 40 14.28 -10.08 -16.48
N ILE A 41 14.62 -10.72 -15.35
CA ILE A 41 13.79 -10.71 -14.14
C ILE A 41 13.68 -9.27 -13.59
N GLN A 42 14.81 -8.57 -13.45
CA GLN A 42 14.84 -7.19 -12.98
C GLN A 42 14.08 -6.25 -13.92
N ALA A 43 14.24 -6.43 -15.24
CA ALA A 43 13.51 -5.68 -16.26
C ALA A 43 12.00 -5.89 -16.13
N CYS A 44 11.52 -7.13 -15.97
CA CYS A 44 10.13 -7.44 -15.68
C CYS A 44 9.59 -6.69 -14.46
N VAL A 45 10.29 -6.73 -13.33
CA VAL A 45 9.87 -6.03 -12.10
C VAL A 45 9.76 -4.52 -12.33
N ILE A 46 10.72 -3.91 -13.02
CA ILE A 46 10.69 -2.48 -13.33
C ILE A 46 9.55 -2.14 -14.30
N ILE A 47 9.33 -2.96 -15.33
CA ILE A 47 8.24 -2.76 -16.30
C ILE A 47 6.88 -2.92 -15.61
N ALA A 48 6.74 -3.89 -14.71
CA ALA A 48 5.52 -4.06 -13.90
C ALA A 48 5.20 -2.80 -13.08
N ASN A 49 6.20 -2.19 -12.45
CA ASN A 49 6.04 -0.91 -11.74
C ASN A 49 5.65 0.25 -12.66
N ILE A 50 6.15 0.26 -13.91
CA ILE A 50 5.69 1.23 -14.91
C ILE A 50 4.22 0.99 -15.26
N CYS A 51 3.80 -0.25 -15.48
CA CYS A 51 2.41 -0.58 -15.75
C CYS A 51 1.48 -0.21 -14.59
N LEU A 52 1.91 -0.46 -13.34
CA LEU A 52 1.18 -0.02 -12.14
C LEU A 52 0.97 1.49 -12.13
N ALA A 53 2.02 2.24 -12.47
CA ALA A 53 1.97 3.69 -12.54
C ALA A 53 0.95 4.21 -13.55
N ASP A 54 0.81 3.49 -14.67
CA ASP A 54 -0.11 3.78 -15.78
C ASP A 54 -1.51 3.17 -15.58
N SER A 55 -1.81 2.64 -14.38
CA SER A 55 -3.07 1.96 -14.05
C SER A 55 -3.39 0.73 -14.92
N ASP A 56 -2.38 0.10 -15.52
CA ASP A 56 -2.53 -1.15 -16.27
C ASP A 56 -2.24 -2.35 -15.36
N SER A 57 -3.20 -2.68 -14.50
CA SER A 57 -3.10 -3.79 -13.54
C SER A 57 -2.95 -5.16 -14.20
N LYS A 58 -3.50 -5.34 -15.42
CA LYS A 58 -3.34 -6.59 -16.17
C LYS A 58 -1.90 -6.78 -16.64
N ALA A 59 -1.31 -5.75 -17.25
CA ALA A 59 0.08 -5.84 -17.68
C ALA A 59 1.04 -5.93 -16.49
N GLU A 60 0.79 -5.18 -15.42
CA GLU A 60 1.56 -5.27 -14.16
C GLU A 60 1.63 -6.72 -13.65
N SER A 61 0.47 -7.35 -13.48
CA SER A 61 0.39 -8.72 -12.99
C SER A 61 1.07 -9.73 -13.94
N LEU A 62 1.00 -9.51 -15.27
CA LEU A 62 1.68 -10.36 -16.26
C LEU A 62 3.21 -10.27 -16.15
N TYR A 63 3.78 -9.07 -16.06
CA TYR A 63 5.24 -8.90 -15.96
C TYR A 63 5.78 -9.41 -14.63
N TYR A 64 5.06 -9.23 -13.51
CA TYR A 64 5.44 -9.89 -12.25
C TYR A 64 5.40 -11.41 -12.38
N ALA A 65 4.39 -11.97 -13.06
CA ALA A 65 4.33 -13.40 -13.27
C ALA A 65 5.51 -13.93 -14.09
N LEU A 66 5.90 -13.22 -15.15
CA LEU A 66 7.08 -13.57 -15.93
C LEU A 66 8.36 -13.53 -15.07
N ALA A 67 8.57 -12.47 -14.27
CA ALA A 67 9.71 -12.38 -13.35
C ALA A 67 9.77 -13.58 -12.39
N ILE A 68 8.65 -13.94 -11.76
CA ILE A 68 8.58 -15.04 -10.81
C ILE A 68 8.89 -16.38 -11.50
N ARG A 69 8.34 -16.61 -12.70
CA ARG A 69 8.60 -17.83 -13.47
C ARG A 69 10.05 -17.94 -13.90
N MET A 70 10.65 -16.85 -14.36
CA MET A 70 12.08 -16.80 -14.70
C MET A 70 12.96 -17.09 -13.46
N ALA A 71 12.63 -16.53 -12.29
CA ALA A 71 13.37 -16.79 -11.05
C ALA A 71 13.30 -18.27 -10.60
N LEU A 72 12.17 -18.94 -10.82
CA LEU A 72 12.00 -20.37 -10.57
C LEU A 72 12.76 -21.24 -11.59
N ILE A 73 12.77 -20.85 -12.87
CA ILE A 73 13.50 -21.58 -13.93
C ILE A 73 15.02 -21.54 -13.67
N LEU A 74 15.55 -20.40 -13.20
CA LEU A 74 16.97 -20.27 -12.85
C LEU A 74 17.34 -20.91 -11.51
N ASP A 75 16.35 -21.42 -10.77
CA ASP A 75 16.53 -21.95 -9.42
C ASP A 75 17.36 -21.01 -8.52
N LEU A 76 17.00 -19.71 -8.52
CA LEU A 76 17.74 -18.69 -7.75
C LEU A 76 17.74 -18.95 -6.22
N ALA A 77 16.92 -19.90 -5.74
CA ALA A 77 16.94 -20.35 -4.36
C ALA A 77 18.18 -21.19 -4.03
N SER A 78 18.66 -21.99 -4.99
CA SER A 78 19.68 -23.02 -4.79
C SER A 78 21.10 -22.58 -5.15
N THR A 79 21.37 -21.26 -5.27
CA THR A 79 22.57 -20.56 -5.81
C THR A 79 23.96 -21.04 -5.33
N ASN A 80 24.25 -22.33 -5.38
CA ASN A 80 25.47 -22.97 -4.89
C ASN A 80 26.62 -22.77 -5.88
N ASP A 81 26.33 -22.69 -7.17
CA ASP A 81 27.31 -22.63 -8.26
C ASP A 81 27.74 -21.21 -8.66
N VAL A 82 27.37 -20.18 -7.88
CA VAL A 82 27.71 -18.77 -8.18
C VAL A 82 29.09 -18.39 -7.65
N GLU A 83 29.93 -17.82 -8.52
CA GLU A 83 31.37 -17.64 -8.27
C GLU A 83 31.74 -16.60 -7.21
N ASP A 84 30.93 -15.54 -7.02
CA ASP A 84 31.24 -14.45 -6.07
C ASP A 84 30.05 -14.03 -5.19
N GLY A 85 30.36 -13.44 -4.04
CA GLY A 85 29.40 -13.03 -3.02
C GLY A 85 28.43 -11.94 -3.47
N LEU A 86 28.87 -10.99 -4.30
CA LEU A 86 28.00 -9.93 -4.82
C LEU A 86 26.94 -10.51 -5.76
N THR A 87 27.34 -11.38 -6.71
CA THR A 87 26.41 -12.04 -7.63
C THR A 87 25.43 -12.92 -6.88
N ARG A 88 25.91 -13.67 -5.86
CA ARG A 88 25.08 -14.53 -5.04
C ARG A 88 24.05 -13.75 -4.23
N GLU A 89 24.46 -12.68 -3.55
CA GLU A 89 23.53 -11.82 -2.81
C GLU A 89 22.55 -11.09 -3.74
N THR A 90 22.97 -10.71 -4.95
CA THR A 90 22.08 -10.15 -5.97
C THR A 90 20.99 -11.15 -6.35
N ALA A 91 21.33 -12.41 -6.62
CA ALA A 91 20.37 -13.46 -6.93
C ALA A 91 19.37 -13.69 -5.77
N ARG A 92 19.83 -13.70 -4.51
CA ARG A 92 18.95 -13.79 -3.33
C ARG A 92 17.97 -12.62 -3.27
N ARG A 93 18.47 -11.39 -3.43
CA ARG A 93 17.64 -10.19 -3.38
C ARG A 93 16.60 -10.17 -4.49
N VAL A 94 16.96 -10.64 -5.68
CA VAL A 94 16.02 -10.80 -6.82
C VAL A 94 14.95 -11.82 -6.49
N TRP A 95 15.31 -12.99 -5.94
CA TRP A 95 14.34 -14.00 -5.51
C TRP A 95 13.39 -13.46 -4.43
N TRP A 96 13.92 -12.79 -3.40
CA TRP A 96 13.10 -12.18 -2.34
C TRP A 96 12.25 -11.02 -2.85
N THR A 97 12.70 -10.30 -3.88
CA THR A 97 11.89 -9.29 -4.57
C THR A 97 10.70 -9.93 -5.27
N CYS A 98 10.91 -11.04 -6.00
CA CYS A 98 9.84 -11.83 -6.59
C CYS A 98 8.84 -12.33 -5.54
N PHE A 99 9.33 -12.79 -4.38
CA PHE A 99 8.47 -13.18 -3.25
C PHE A 99 7.61 -12.03 -2.72
N LEU A 100 8.20 -10.86 -2.53
CA LEU A 100 7.51 -9.67 -2.04
C LEU A 100 6.44 -9.20 -3.03
N VAL A 101 6.79 -9.05 -4.32
CA VAL A 101 5.83 -8.58 -5.34
C VAL A 101 4.73 -9.59 -5.61
N ASP A 102 4.98 -10.91 -5.50
CA ASP A 102 3.93 -11.93 -5.57
C ASP A 102 2.92 -11.75 -4.43
N GLY A 103 3.40 -11.48 -3.20
CA GLY A 103 2.55 -11.18 -2.05
C GLY A 103 1.75 -9.87 -2.20
N TRP A 104 2.39 -8.80 -2.66
CA TRP A 104 1.76 -7.48 -2.81
C TRP A 104 0.77 -7.42 -3.97
N SER A 105 1.17 -7.84 -5.18
CA SER A 105 0.33 -7.76 -6.38
C SER A 105 -0.88 -8.69 -6.34
N SER A 106 -0.72 -9.91 -5.79
CA SER A 106 -1.82 -10.88 -5.70
C SER A 106 -2.98 -10.41 -4.83
N GLY A 107 -2.71 -9.63 -3.77
CA GLY A 107 -3.78 -9.01 -2.98
C GLY A 107 -4.47 -7.87 -3.70
N GLY A 108 -3.70 -6.99 -4.35
CA GLY A 108 -4.22 -5.82 -5.08
C GLY A 108 -5.10 -6.18 -6.27
N SER A 109 -4.78 -7.28 -6.95
CA SER A 109 -5.47 -7.73 -8.17
C SER A 109 -6.48 -8.85 -7.92
N GLY A 110 -6.55 -9.40 -6.69
CA GLY A 110 -7.39 -10.56 -6.37
C GLY A 110 -6.99 -11.84 -7.12
N LEU A 111 -5.72 -11.96 -7.48
CA LEU A 111 -5.14 -13.11 -8.17
C LEU A 111 -4.48 -14.06 -7.17
N SER A 112 -4.33 -15.33 -7.55
CA SER A 112 -3.59 -16.29 -6.75
C SER A 112 -2.09 -16.06 -6.83
N ARG A 113 -1.42 -16.17 -5.68
CA ARG A 113 0.05 -16.14 -5.58
C ARG A 113 0.67 -17.31 -6.32
N GLN A 114 1.85 -17.09 -6.91
CA GLN A 114 2.59 -18.11 -7.65
C GLN A 114 3.64 -18.84 -6.81
N LEU A 115 4.22 -18.17 -5.81
CA LEU A 115 5.21 -18.77 -4.92
C LEU A 115 4.50 -19.42 -3.72
N THR A 116 4.77 -20.70 -3.51
CA THR A 116 4.15 -21.52 -2.47
C THR A 116 5.11 -21.79 -1.31
N VAL A 117 4.57 -22.19 -0.16
CA VAL A 117 5.36 -22.41 1.06
C VAL A 117 6.36 -23.57 0.91
N THR A 118 6.12 -24.46 -0.05
CA THR A 118 6.93 -25.66 -0.33
C THR A 118 8.17 -25.41 -1.19
N ASP A 119 8.34 -24.20 -1.73
CA ASP A 119 9.49 -23.88 -2.57
C ASP A 119 10.76 -23.72 -1.71
N HIS A 120 11.89 -24.24 -2.19
CA HIS A 120 13.19 -24.02 -1.55
C HIS A 120 13.45 -22.52 -1.44
N ARG A 121 13.86 -22.04 -0.25
CA ARG A 121 14.06 -20.61 0.01
C ARG A 121 15.54 -20.33 0.22
N PRO A 122 16.11 -19.30 -0.44
CA PRO A 122 17.46 -18.89 -0.15
C PRO A 122 17.55 -18.27 1.26
N ARG A 123 18.78 -18.11 1.77
CA ARG A 123 19.04 -17.32 2.98
C ARG A 123 18.44 -15.92 2.84
N MET A 124 17.99 -15.35 3.95
CA MET A 124 17.49 -13.99 4.00
C MET A 124 18.57 -12.98 3.56
N PRO A 125 18.20 -11.87 2.91
CA PRO A 125 19.14 -10.84 2.47
C PRO A 125 20.01 -10.30 3.62
N VAL A 126 21.23 -9.87 3.30
CA VAL A 126 22.09 -9.14 4.26
C VAL A 126 21.58 -7.71 4.46
N GLU A 127 22.17 -6.97 5.38
CA GLU A 127 21.89 -5.54 5.57
C GLU A 127 22.24 -4.70 4.32
N GLU A 128 21.52 -3.60 4.10
CA GLU A 128 21.60 -2.80 2.87
C GLU A 128 22.99 -2.19 2.60
N LEU A 129 23.65 -1.62 3.62
CA LEU A 129 25.00 -1.10 3.49
C LEU A 129 26.03 -2.21 3.30
N MET A 130 25.87 -3.36 3.97
CA MET A 130 26.70 -4.53 3.72
C MET A 130 26.65 -4.92 2.24
N PHE A 131 25.45 -5.04 1.67
CA PHE A 131 25.30 -5.33 0.24
C PHE A 131 25.90 -4.23 -0.64
N SER A 132 25.67 -2.95 -0.32
CA SER A 132 26.20 -1.85 -1.11
C SER A 132 27.74 -1.76 -1.09
N ASN A 133 28.37 -2.31 -0.07
CA ASN A 133 29.81 -2.36 0.08
C ASN A 133 30.47 -3.57 -0.59
N LEU A 134 29.71 -4.62 -0.92
CA LEU A 134 30.23 -5.77 -1.68
C LEU A 134 30.79 -5.32 -3.04
N ARG A 135 31.84 -6.02 -3.47
CA ARG A 135 32.54 -5.84 -4.74
C ARG A 135 32.60 -7.16 -5.49
N SER A 136 32.84 -7.06 -6.79
CA SER A 136 33.05 -8.25 -7.62
C SER A 136 34.24 -9.04 -7.10
N LYS A 137 34.09 -10.36 -6.99
CA LYS A 137 35.06 -11.32 -6.44
C LYS A 137 35.21 -11.34 -4.93
N ASP A 138 34.45 -10.53 -4.19
CA ASP A 138 34.36 -10.73 -2.75
C ASP A 138 33.75 -12.10 -2.45
N GLU A 139 34.21 -12.74 -1.38
CA GLU A 139 33.58 -13.97 -0.89
C GLU A 139 32.15 -13.69 -0.41
N ASP A 140 31.34 -14.75 -0.33
CA ASP A 140 29.99 -14.61 0.22
C ASP A 140 30.02 -14.33 1.72
N ILE A 141 29.07 -13.50 2.18
CA ILE A 141 28.91 -13.19 3.60
C ILE A 141 28.58 -14.47 4.37
N THR A 142 29.40 -14.80 5.36
CA THR A 142 29.22 -16.01 6.16
C THR A 142 27.98 -15.91 7.06
N ASN A 143 27.48 -17.05 7.55
CA ASN A 143 26.35 -17.07 8.50
C ASN A 143 26.66 -16.34 9.82
N THR A 144 27.94 -16.25 10.20
CA THR A 144 28.38 -15.54 11.41
C THR A 144 28.45 -14.03 11.23
N GLU A 145 28.68 -13.56 10.00
CA GLU A 145 28.71 -12.13 9.67
C GLU A 145 27.33 -11.61 9.24
N TRP A 146 26.40 -12.50 8.92
CA TRP A 146 25.08 -12.11 8.44
C TRP A 146 24.31 -11.31 9.49
N CYS A 147 23.85 -10.14 9.08
CA CYS A 147 22.94 -9.27 9.82
C CYS A 147 21.69 -9.00 8.96
N PRO A 148 20.46 -9.11 9.52
CA PRO A 148 19.26 -8.73 8.78
C PRO A 148 19.18 -7.22 8.57
N GLY A 149 18.91 -6.80 7.34
CA GLY A 149 18.53 -5.42 7.02
C GLY A 149 17.02 -5.20 7.00
N MET A 150 16.61 -3.98 6.64
CA MET A 150 15.20 -3.62 6.49
C MET A 150 14.50 -4.51 5.46
N TRP A 151 15.17 -4.95 4.40
CA TRP A 151 14.61 -5.84 3.40
C TRP A 151 14.26 -7.22 3.98
N SER A 152 15.09 -7.74 4.87
CA SER A 152 14.83 -8.99 5.59
C SER A 152 13.63 -8.87 6.52
N HIS A 153 13.51 -7.73 7.21
CA HIS A 153 12.34 -7.42 8.01
C HIS A 153 11.07 -7.28 7.14
N MET A 154 11.14 -6.62 5.98
CA MET A 154 10.01 -6.53 5.05
C MET A 154 9.50 -7.90 4.59
N VAL A 155 10.41 -8.83 4.29
CA VAL A 155 10.05 -10.21 3.93
C VAL A 155 9.24 -10.88 5.04
N ALA A 156 9.73 -10.83 6.29
CA ALA A 156 9.02 -11.41 7.43
C ALA A 156 7.65 -10.73 7.65
N MET A 157 7.56 -9.42 7.44
CA MET A 157 6.32 -8.66 7.53
C MET A 157 5.30 -9.09 6.46
N VAL A 158 5.76 -9.37 5.24
CA VAL A 158 4.91 -9.83 4.13
C VAL A 158 4.32 -11.21 4.36
N GLU A 159 4.97 -12.09 5.12
CA GLU A 159 4.38 -13.37 5.49
C GLU A 159 3.11 -13.21 6.32
N VAL A 160 3.13 -12.29 7.30
CA VAL A 160 1.93 -11.96 8.09
C VAL A 160 0.88 -11.30 7.21
N TYR A 161 1.30 -10.42 6.29
CA TYR A 161 0.40 -9.78 5.34
C TYR A 161 -0.32 -10.78 4.42
N LYS A 162 0.35 -11.85 3.98
CA LYS A 162 -0.27 -12.91 3.18
C LYS A 162 -1.44 -13.55 3.92
N GLU A 163 -1.31 -13.79 5.22
CA GLU A 163 -2.40 -14.33 6.05
C GLU A 163 -3.52 -13.31 6.30
N ILE A 164 -3.18 -12.03 6.51
CA ILE A 164 -4.18 -10.95 6.58
C ILE A 164 -4.98 -10.90 5.27
N GLN A 165 -4.31 -10.96 4.13
CA GLN A 165 -4.99 -11.01 2.83
C GLN A 165 -5.88 -12.23 2.69
N ASP A 166 -5.42 -13.41 3.12
CA ASP A 166 -6.18 -14.66 3.02
C ASP A 166 -7.44 -14.62 3.87
N LEU A 167 -7.35 -14.11 5.10
CA LEU A 167 -8.49 -13.83 5.96
C LEU A 167 -9.47 -12.89 5.25
N ILE A 168 -8.98 -11.77 4.74
CA ILE A 168 -9.83 -10.78 4.08
C ILE A 168 -10.51 -11.38 2.83
N ARG A 169 -9.79 -12.14 1.98
CA ARG A 169 -10.39 -12.81 0.81
C ARG A 169 -11.43 -13.84 1.21
N TYR A 170 -11.16 -14.62 2.26
CA TYR A 170 -12.11 -15.58 2.81
C TYR A 170 -13.44 -14.89 3.17
N LEU A 171 -13.37 -13.76 3.88
CA LEU A 171 -14.55 -13.00 4.32
C LEU A 171 -15.39 -12.42 3.18
N VAL A 172 -14.80 -12.20 2.01
CA VAL A 172 -15.55 -11.78 0.81
C VAL A 172 -16.41 -12.93 0.28
N VAL A 173 -15.88 -14.15 0.30
CA VAL A 173 -16.49 -15.28 -0.40
C VAL A 173 -17.54 -15.96 0.48
N ILE A 174 -17.33 -16.03 1.81
CA ILE A 174 -18.27 -16.74 2.67
C ILE A 174 -19.65 -16.07 2.74
N PRO A 175 -20.73 -16.86 2.92
CA PRO A 175 -22.09 -16.33 3.05
C PRO A 175 -22.35 -15.72 4.44
N GLU A 176 -21.81 -16.33 5.49
CA GLU A 176 -22.02 -15.94 6.88
C GLU A 176 -20.68 -15.84 7.59
N TRP A 177 -20.56 -14.86 8.49
CA TRP A 177 -19.33 -14.60 9.22
C TRP A 177 -19.34 -15.34 10.55
N ASP A 178 -18.36 -16.24 10.72
CA ASP A 178 -18.03 -16.83 12.01
C ASP A 178 -17.18 -15.83 12.81
N GLU A 179 -17.83 -15.11 13.73
CA GLU A 179 -17.19 -14.09 14.55
C GLU A 179 -16.12 -14.66 15.49
N GLU A 180 -16.28 -15.88 16.01
CA GLU A 180 -15.29 -16.53 16.88
C GLU A 180 -14.01 -16.89 16.10
N PHE A 181 -14.16 -17.47 14.91
CA PHE A 181 -13.05 -17.75 14.01
C PHE A 181 -12.32 -16.46 13.60
N ILE A 182 -13.09 -15.42 13.28
CA ILE A 182 -12.56 -14.10 12.93
C ILE A 182 -11.74 -13.53 14.07
N GLU A 183 -12.30 -13.46 15.28
CA GLU A 183 -11.63 -12.92 16.47
C GLU A 183 -10.34 -13.68 16.76
N THR A 184 -10.39 -15.02 16.76
CA THR A 184 -9.22 -15.87 17.02
C THR A 184 -8.12 -15.63 15.97
N THR A 185 -8.50 -15.50 14.71
CA THR A 185 -7.54 -15.25 13.62
C THR A 185 -6.94 -13.85 13.72
N VAL A 186 -7.77 -12.83 13.99
CA VAL A 186 -7.32 -11.45 14.19
C VAL A 186 -6.37 -11.36 15.39
N ASP A 187 -6.70 -11.98 16.52
CA ASP A 187 -5.87 -11.97 17.73
C ASP A 187 -4.49 -12.58 17.47
N ARG A 188 -4.45 -13.76 16.84
CA ARG A 188 -3.19 -14.41 16.43
C ARG A 188 -2.33 -13.53 15.54
N LEU A 189 -2.93 -12.88 14.54
CA LEU A 189 -2.22 -12.00 13.61
C LEU A 189 -1.76 -10.70 14.29
N ALA A 190 -2.57 -10.14 15.19
CA ALA A 190 -2.24 -8.97 15.99
C ALA A 190 -1.04 -9.21 16.90
N ILE A 191 -0.99 -10.36 17.59
CA ILE A 191 0.14 -10.79 18.41
C ILE A 191 1.40 -10.91 17.56
N ARG A 192 1.31 -11.49 16.36
CA ARG A 192 2.47 -11.64 15.46
C ARG A 192 3.00 -10.30 14.93
N LEU A 193 2.13 -9.37 14.56
CA LEU A 193 2.53 -8.01 14.16
C LEU A 193 3.18 -7.26 15.33
N GLN A 194 2.66 -7.41 16.54
CA GLN A 194 3.24 -6.78 17.72
C GLN A 194 4.61 -7.38 18.06
N ALA A 195 4.72 -8.71 18.14
CA ALA A 195 5.99 -9.40 18.37
C ALA A 195 7.02 -9.09 17.28
N PHE A 196 6.58 -8.74 16.07
CA PHE A 196 7.47 -8.25 15.02
C PHE A 196 8.04 -6.86 15.32
N GLU A 197 7.21 -5.88 15.69
CA GLU A 197 7.67 -4.53 16.06
C GLU A 197 8.56 -4.55 17.32
N GLU A 198 8.24 -5.39 18.30
CA GLU A 198 9.02 -5.56 19.53
C GLU A 198 10.43 -6.14 19.31
N ARG A 199 10.68 -6.78 18.15
CA ARG A 199 12.00 -7.31 17.78
C ARG A 199 12.88 -6.28 17.08
N PHE A 200 12.39 -5.07 16.82
CA PHE A 200 13.20 -4.04 16.18
C PHE A 200 14.31 -3.60 17.12
N GLU A 201 15.54 -3.74 16.63
CA GLU A 201 16.71 -3.11 17.21
C GLU A 201 16.50 -1.58 17.26
N PRO A 202 17.11 -0.88 18.25
CA PRO A 202 16.94 0.56 18.41
C PRO A 202 17.12 1.38 17.13
N GLU A 203 18.02 0.97 16.25
CA GLU A 203 18.38 1.61 14.98
C GLU A 203 17.29 1.48 13.90
N ILE A 204 16.42 0.46 14.02
CA ILE A 204 15.32 0.18 13.08
C ILE A 204 14.00 0.74 13.61
N GLN A 205 13.91 1.14 14.88
CA GLN A 205 12.69 1.72 15.42
C GLN A 205 12.38 3.08 14.82
N PHE A 206 11.09 3.37 14.57
CA PHE A 206 10.72 4.65 13.99
C PHE A 206 10.98 5.82 14.97
N SER A 207 11.93 6.68 14.62
CA SER A 207 12.17 7.97 15.29
C SER A 207 12.67 9.02 14.29
N ALA A 208 12.58 10.31 14.66
CA ALA A 208 13.14 11.39 13.86
C ALA A 208 14.68 11.31 13.76
N GLU A 209 15.33 10.81 14.81
CA GLU A 209 16.77 10.56 14.85
C GLU A 209 17.18 9.46 13.86
N ASN A 210 16.52 8.30 13.92
CA ASN A 210 16.79 7.20 13.00
C ASN A 210 16.42 7.56 11.55
N LEU A 211 15.41 8.41 11.34
CA LEU A 211 15.10 8.96 10.03
C LEU A 211 16.28 9.77 9.46
N ALA A 212 16.90 10.63 10.28
CA ALA A 212 18.06 11.42 9.89
C ALA A 212 19.29 10.54 9.63
N ILE A 213 19.58 9.57 10.52
CA ILE A 213 20.67 8.60 10.35
C ILE A 213 20.52 7.83 9.02
N ASN A 214 19.30 7.37 8.71
CA ASN A 214 19.04 6.68 7.45
C ASN A 214 19.10 7.63 6.23
N ALA A 215 18.86 8.93 6.41
CA ALA A 215 19.02 9.93 5.35
C ALA A 215 20.50 10.09 4.97
N ASP A 216 21.36 10.21 5.97
CA ASP A 216 22.82 10.30 5.78
C ASP A 216 23.39 9.03 5.12
N ARG A 217 22.78 7.87 5.39
CA ARG A 217 23.13 6.58 4.77
C ARG A 217 22.52 6.36 3.37
N GLY A 218 21.64 7.26 2.89
CA GLY A 218 20.94 7.11 1.63
C GLY A 218 19.82 6.05 1.63
N LEU A 219 19.39 5.59 2.80
CA LEU A 219 18.39 4.52 3.00
C LEU A 219 17.01 5.03 3.44
N VAL A 220 16.85 6.33 3.63
CA VAL A 220 15.65 6.92 4.24
C VAL A 220 14.34 6.60 3.51
N ARG A 221 14.35 6.44 2.19
CA ARG A 221 13.15 6.03 1.43
C ARG A 221 12.72 4.60 1.74
N LEU A 222 13.68 3.69 1.91
CA LEU A 222 13.43 2.31 2.32
C LEU A 222 12.88 2.27 3.74
N TYR A 223 13.50 3.04 4.64
CA TYR A 223 13.11 3.16 6.04
C TYR A 223 11.70 3.73 6.22
N SER A 224 11.37 4.85 5.56
CA SER A 224 10.01 5.40 5.59
C SER A 224 9.00 4.41 5.00
N GLY A 225 9.32 3.78 3.86
CA GLY A 225 8.45 2.78 3.22
C GLY A 225 8.16 1.57 4.13
N PHE A 226 9.17 1.09 4.85
CA PHE A 226 9.04 0.00 5.82
C PHE A 226 8.01 0.32 6.91
N HIS A 227 8.17 1.46 7.59
CA HIS A 227 7.26 1.83 8.67
C HIS A 227 5.86 2.17 8.18
N LEU A 228 5.72 2.82 7.03
CA LEU A 228 4.42 3.09 6.41
C LEU A 228 3.69 1.80 6.06
N GLY A 229 4.41 0.80 5.53
CA GLY A 229 3.88 -0.54 5.26
C GLY A 229 3.43 -1.28 6.52
N TYR A 230 4.17 -1.17 7.62
CA TYR A 230 3.77 -1.76 8.90
C TYR A 230 2.45 -1.18 9.40
N GLN A 231 2.32 0.16 9.40
CA GLN A 231 1.06 0.79 9.83
C GLN A 231 -0.12 0.36 8.94
N TYR A 232 0.11 0.19 7.63
CA TYR A 232 -0.90 -0.31 6.71
C TYR A 232 -1.42 -1.69 7.10
N TYR A 233 -0.54 -2.63 7.42
CA TYR A 233 -0.95 -4.00 7.75
C TYR A 233 -1.75 -4.04 9.05
N CYS A 234 -1.37 -3.22 10.03
CA CYS A 234 -2.14 -3.03 11.26
C CYS A 234 -3.51 -2.37 11.00
N MET A 235 -3.60 -1.40 10.09
CA MET A 235 -4.90 -0.83 9.72
C MET A 235 -5.79 -1.90 9.09
N LEU A 236 -5.30 -2.70 8.14
CA LEU A 236 -6.10 -3.71 7.44
C LEU A 236 -6.73 -4.75 8.36
N ILE A 237 -5.99 -5.22 9.36
CA ILE A 237 -6.50 -6.23 10.29
C ILE A 237 -7.59 -5.67 11.22
N PHE A 238 -7.42 -4.42 11.70
CA PHE A 238 -8.31 -3.83 12.69
C PHE A 238 -9.45 -3.00 12.08
N TYR A 239 -9.38 -2.64 10.80
CA TYR A 239 -10.33 -1.74 10.14
C TYR A 239 -11.79 -2.15 10.38
N ARG A 240 -12.06 -3.46 10.35
CA ARG A 240 -13.40 -4.01 10.52
C ARG A 240 -14.04 -3.73 11.88
N TYR A 241 -13.25 -3.40 12.90
CA TYR A 241 -13.75 -3.11 14.24
C TYR A 241 -14.19 -1.64 14.39
N LEU A 242 -14.00 -0.82 13.34
CA LEU A 242 -14.62 0.50 13.27
C LEU A 242 -16.15 0.42 13.08
N ASP A 243 -16.66 -0.68 12.52
CA ASP A 243 -18.09 -0.92 12.36
C ASP A 243 -18.77 -1.22 13.69
N GLN A 244 -19.50 -0.23 14.20
CA GLN A 244 -20.25 -0.29 15.46
C GLN A 244 -21.47 -1.22 15.41
N ASN A 245 -21.90 -1.65 14.21
CA ASN A 245 -23.06 -2.52 14.03
C ASN A 245 -22.70 -4.01 14.12
N ARG A 246 -21.41 -4.33 14.21
CA ARG A 246 -20.96 -5.70 14.40
C ARG A 246 -21.33 -6.18 15.80
N PRO A 247 -21.54 -7.51 15.96
CA PRO A 247 -21.67 -8.09 17.29
C PRO A 247 -20.51 -7.65 18.19
N PRO A 248 -20.78 -7.26 19.44
CA PRO A 248 -19.72 -6.88 20.36
C PRO A 248 -18.81 -8.09 20.60
N THR A 249 -17.52 -7.82 20.55
CA THR A 249 -16.44 -8.81 20.71
C THR A 249 -15.61 -8.41 21.93
N VAL A 250 -14.90 -9.36 22.55
CA VAL A 250 -14.13 -9.09 23.78
C VAL A 250 -13.11 -7.97 23.55
N ASN A 251 -12.43 -8.00 22.40
CA ASN A 251 -11.37 -7.06 22.05
C ASN A 251 -11.82 -5.95 21.08
N GLY A 252 -13.12 -5.87 20.73
CA GLY A 252 -13.59 -5.04 19.62
C GLY A 252 -13.25 -3.56 19.74
N ASN A 253 -13.52 -2.97 20.91
CA ASN A 253 -13.21 -1.56 21.17
C ASN A 253 -11.69 -1.32 21.15
N ALA A 254 -10.91 -2.23 21.75
CA ALA A 254 -9.45 -2.14 21.75
C ALA A 254 -8.88 -2.21 20.32
N TYR A 255 -9.44 -3.06 19.46
CA TYR A 255 -9.06 -3.15 18.05
C TYR A 255 -9.47 -1.92 17.25
N ALA A 256 -10.66 -1.36 17.48
CA ALA A 256 -11.06 -0.09 16.87
C ALA A 256 -10.06 1.03 17.21
N ASP A 257 -9.67 1.14 18.49
CA ASP A 257 -8.70 2.14 18.95
C ASP A 257 -7.30 1.90 18.38
N ARG A 258 -6.88 0.63 18.25
CA ARG A 258 -5.63 0.29 17.54
C ARG A 258 -5.68 0.70 16.07
N CYS A 259 -6.80 0.49 15.37
CA CYS A 259 -6.94 0.93 13.98
C CYS A 259 -6.72 2.45 13.86
N LYS A 260 -7.37 3.24 14.72
CA LYS A 260 -7.20 4.71 14.79
C LYS A 260 -5.75 5.09 15.12
N LEU A 261 -5.12 4.41 16.07
CA LEU A 261 -3.72 4.63 16.45
C LEU A 261 -2.78 4.46 15.25
N HIS A 262 -2.91 3.35 14.50
CA HIS A 262 -2.06 3.09 13.34
C HIS A 262 -2.33 4.07 12.19
N ALA A 263 -3.57 4.53 12.00
CA ALA A 263 -3.87 5.61 11.05
C ALA A 263 -3.20 6.94 11.43
N ARG A 264 -3.16 7.29 12.73
CA ARG A 264 -2.43 8.47 13.23
C ARG A 264 -0.93 8.34 13.05
N LYS A 265 -0.34 7.21 13.45
CA LYS A 265 1.09 6.91 13.27
C LYS A 265 1.49 7.00 11.79
N PHE A 266 0.69 6.43 10.88
CA PHE A 266 0.92 6.53 9.44
C PHE A 266 1.01 7.99 8.97
N CYS A 267 0.03 8.81 9.36
CA CYS A 267 -0.01 10.22 8.99
C CYS A 267 1.23 10.99 9.52
N GLU A 268 1.66 10.71 10.75
CA GLU A 268 2.86 11.32 11.34
C GLU A 268 4.14 10.93 10.61
N ILE A 269 4.31 9.64 10.31
CA ILE A 269 5.45 9.13 9.54
C ILE A 269 5.47 9.79 8.15
N LEU A 270 4.33 9.82 7.46
CA LEU A 270 4.21 10.38 6.12
C LEU A 270 4.51 11.89 6.12
N LYS A 271 3.98 12.62 7.10
CA LYS A 271 4.25 14.05 7.26
C LYS A 271 5.74 14.31 7.47
N LEU A 272 6.36 13.61 8.42
CA LEU A 272 7.79 13.78 8.72
C LEU A 272 8.68 13.42 7.52
N SER A 273 8.33 12.36 6.79
CA SER A 273 8.99 11.95 5.55
C SER A 273 8.87 13.01 4.44
N ARG A 274 7.75 13.73 4.34
CA ARG A 274 7.55 14.81 3.36
C ARG A 274 8.29 16.09 3.74
N GLU A 275 8.35 16.42 5.02
CA GLU A 275 9.07 17.60 5.52
C GLU A 275 10.59 17.48 5.34
N ASN A 276 11.11 16.25 5.19
CA ASN A 276 12.50 15.97 4.84
C ASN A 276 12.64 15.62 3.35
N LYS A 277 13.20 16.54 2.54
CA LYS A 277 13.37 16.40 1.07
C LYS A 277 14.14 15.16 0.61
N GLN A 278 14.95 14.54 1.47
CA GLN A 278 15.65 13.30 1.14
C GLN A 278 14.80 12.05 1.40
N ALA A 279 13.79 12.18 2.25
CA ALA A 279 12.97 11.11 2.80
C ALA A 279 11.65 10.87 2.06
N GLU A 280 11.39 11.58 0.96
CA GLU A 280 10.09 11.60 0.29
C GLU A 280 9.56 10.19 -0.02
N ALA A 281 8.41 9.85 0.56
CA ALA A 281 7.73 8.57 0.38
C ALA A 281 6.95 8.53 -0.95
N LEU A 282 7.69 8.49 -2.06
CA LEU A 282 7.12 8.62 -3.41
C LEU A 282 6.63 7.30 -4.03
N HIS A 283 6.55 6.19 -3.30
CA HIS A 283 6.06 4.94 -3.89
C HIS A 283 4.57 5.02 -4.19
N ASN A 284 4.11 4.50 -5.33
CA ASN A 284 2.70 4.53 -5.74
C ASN A 284 1.76 4.01 -4.63
N ILE A 285 2.12 2.89 -3.99
CA ILE A 285 1.33 2.27 -2.91
C ILE A 285 1.06 3.23 -1.73
N ILE A 286 1.92 4.22 -1.48
CA ILE A 286 1.72 5.20 -0.41
C ILE A 286 0.44 6.00 -0.63
N ALA A 287 0.04 6.26 -1.89
CA ALA A 287 -1.23 6.91 -2.18
C ALA A 287 -2.43 6.08 -1.71
N HIS A 288 -2.44 4.77 -2.02
CA HIS A 288 -3.49 3.87 -1.54
C HIS A 288 -3.52 3.79 -0.01
N ILE A 289 -2.36 3.63 0.64
CA ILE A 289 -2.31 3.57 2.11
C ILE A 289 -2.80 4.90 2.72
N THR A 290 -2.48 6.03 2.09
CA THR A 290 -2.97 7.36 2.50
C THR A 290 -4.49 7.46 2.39
N ILE A 291 -5.08 6.86 1.35
CA ILE A 291 -6.54 6.74 1.21
C ILE A 291 -7.14 5.90 2.33
N VAL A 292 -6.56 4.73 2.64
CA VAL A 292 -7.03 3.86 3.73
C VAL A 292 -6.93 4.57 5.08
N SER A 293 -5.78 5.19 5.39
CA SER A 293 -5.59 6.01 6.58
C SER A 293 -6.62 7.14 6.67
N SER A 294 -6.86 7.85 5.56
CA SER A 294 -7.85 8.93 5.49
C SER A 294 -9.27 8.41 5.74
N ALA A 295 -9.63 7.22 5.27
CA ALA A 295 -10.94 6.62 5.59
C ALA A 295 -11.11 6.33 7.09
N VAL A 296 -10.06 5.87 7.77
CA VAL A 296 -10.07 5.69 9.24
C VAL A 296 -10.20 7.04 9.97
N LEU A 297 -9.48 8.06 9.50
CA LEU A 297 -9.56 9.42 10.06
C LEU A 297 -10.94 10.06 9.80
N LEU A 298 -11.51 9.89 8.62
CA LEU A 298 -12.87 10.32 8.29
C LEU A 298 -13.90 9.66 9.20
N HIS A 299 -13.80 8.35 9.37
CA HIS A 299 -14.64 7.61 10.32
C HIS A 299 -14.50 8.18 11.75
N THR A 300 -13.27 8.41 12.20
CA THR A 300 -12.98 9.00 13.52
C THR A 300 -13.55 10.40 13.66
N TYR A 301 -13.48 11.23 12.61
CA TYR A 301 -14.04 12.57 12.65
C TYR A 301 -15.57 12.56 12.70
N ILE A 302 -16.21 11.69 11.90
CA ILE A 302 -17.66 11.63 11.84
C ILE A 302 -18.23 11.04 13.13
N PHE A 303 -17.73 9.89 13.59
CA PHE A 303 -18.34 9.11 14.67
C PHE A 303 -17.57 9.13 16.00
N GLY A 304 -16.37 9.70 16.04
CA GLY A 304 -15.51 9.74 17.22
C GLY A 304 -15.81 10.88 18.20
N ASP A 305 -14.98 10.94 19.24
CA ASP A 305 -15.10 11.89 20.34
C ASP A 305 -14.83 13.32 19.85
N PRO A 306 -15.65 14.33 20.23
CA PRO A 306 -15.41 15.74 19.92
C PRO A 306 -13.99 16.24 20.21
N ARG A 307 -13.30 15.68 21.20
CA ARG A 307 -11.93 16.05 21.60
C ARG A 307 -10.88 15.62 20.57
N GLU A 308 -11.16 14.58 19.78
CA GLU A 308 -10.24 14.07 18.75
C GLU A 308 -10.35 14.84 17.42
N LEU A 309 -11.40 15.66 17.25
CA LEU A 309 -11.73 16.27 15.96
C LEU A 309 -10.69 17.26 15.42
N PRO A 310 -10.15 18.21 16.23
CA PRO A 310 -9.20 19.19 15.70
C PRO A 310 -7.96 18.52 15.11
N ASP A 311 -7.37 17.58 15.86
CA ASP A 311 -6.20 16.82 15.40
C ASP A 311 -6.53 15.95 14.18
N THR A 312 -7.74 15.39 14.13
CA THR A 312 -8.16 14.54 13.00
C THR A 312 -8.31 15.33 11.71
N ILE A 313 -8.83 16.58 11.76
CA ILE A 313 -8.88 17.46 10.58
C ILE A 313 -7.47 17.76 10.08
N THR A 314 -6.56 18.20 10.95
CA THR A 314 -5.20 18.55 10.54
C THR A 314 -4.47 17.38 9.89
N ARG A 315 -4.74 16.15 10.35
CA ARG A 315 -4.21 14.91 9.76
C ARG A 315 -4.82 14.62 8.40
N LEU A 316 -6.13 14.81 8.24
CA LEU A 316 -6.80 14.69 6.94
C LEU A 316 -6.22 15.69 5.93
N GLU A 317 -6.06 16.95 6.31
CA GLU A 317 -5.44 17.98 5.46
C GLU A 317 -4.01 17.59 5.06
N SER A 318 -3.20 17.10 6.01
CA SER A 318 -1.85 16.60 5.75
C SER A 318 -1.84 15.44 4.75
N ASN A 319 -2.77 14.49 4.88
CA ASN A 319 -2.94 13.38 3.95
C ASN A 319 -3.39 13.86 2.56
N MET A 320 -4.32 14.82 2.46
CA MET A 320 -4.75 15.38 1.18
C MET A 320 -3.60 16.10 0.47
N ALA A 321 -2.80 16.88 1.21
CA ALA A 321 -1.61 17.52 0.66
C ALA A 321 -0.60 16.48 0.12
N ALA A 322 -0.41 15.35 0.83
CA ALA A 322 0.44 14.26 0.36
C ALA A 322 -0.08 13.62 -0.94
N LEU A 323 -1.40 13.41 -1.06
CA LEU A 323 -2.02 12.90 -2.30
C LEU A 323 -1.85 13.87 -3.48
N VAL A 324 -2.00 15.17 -3.23
CA VAL A 324 -1.77 16.22 -4.23
C VAL A 324 -0.32 16.24 -4.72
N GLU A 325 0.66 15.99 -3.85
CA GLU A 325 2.06 15.85 -4.26
C GLU A 325 2.31 14.57 -5.06
N LEU A 326 1.75 13.44 -4.61
CA LEU A 326 1.95 12.14 -5.27
C LEU A 326 1.37 12.09 -6.68
N ARG A 327 0.30 12.85 -6.98
CA ARG A 327 -0.32 12.89 -8.32
C ARG A 327 0.64 13.39 -9.40
N VAL A 328 1.62 14.22 -9.05
CA VAL A 328 2.64 14.72 -9.99
C VAL A 328 3.50 13.58 -10.56
N TYR A 329 3.68 12.52 -9.78
CA TYR A 329 4.52 11.38 -10.14
C TYR A 329 3.71 10.22 -10.72
N TRP A 330 2.45 10.08 -10.29
CA TRP A 330 1.63 8.91 -10.53
C TRP A 330 0.26 9.28 -11.10
N PRO A 331 0.04 9.12 -12.42
CA PRO A 331 -1.27 9.33 -13.04
C PRO A 331 -2.38 8.48 -12.40
N SER A 332 -2.04 7.27 -11.94
CA SER A 332 -2.95 6.42 -11.14
C SER A 332 -3.51 7.11 -9.89
N VAL A 333 -2.80 8.08 -9.31
CA VAL A 333 -3.30 8.84 -8.16
C VAL A 333 -4.40 9.82 -8.58
N GLU A 334 -4.34 10.40 -9.78
CA GLU A 334 -5.44 11.23 -10.31
C GLU A 334 -6.74 10.41 -10.43
N LEU A 335 -6.62 9.16 -10.88
CA LEU A 335 -7.74 8.21 -10.94
C LEU A 335 -8.25 7.81 -9.55
N MET A 336 -7.38 7.74 -8.54
CA MET A 336 -7.79 7.45 -7.15
C MET A 336 -8.44 8.66 -6.45
N VAL A 337 -8.08 9.88 -6.83
CA VAL A 337 -8.51 11.14 -6.17
C VAL A 337 -9.55 11.95 -6.96
N GLY A 338 -9.97 11.50 -8.15
CA GLY A 338 -11.14 12.04 -8.86
C GLY A 338 -10.96 13.38 -9.57
N ALA A 339 -9.74 13.82 -9.88
CA ALA A 339 -9.52 15.07 -10.61
C ALA A 339 -9.68 14.86 -12.12
N VAL A 340 -10.68 15.51 -12.74
CA VAL A 340 -10.89 15.51 -14.20
C VAL A 340 -10.33 16.81 -14.78
N ASP A 341 -9.37 16.70 -15.70
CA ASP A 341 -8.89 17.84 -16.50
C ASP A 341 -9.97 18.25 -17.53
N PRO A 342 -10.43 19.52 -17.56
CA PRO A 342 -11.43 20.00 -18.53
C PRO A 342 -10.97 19.99 -20.00
N LEU A 343 -9.66 19.92 -20.28
CA LEU A 343 -9.11 20.11 -21.64
C LEU A 343 -8.67 18.81 -22.34
N ILE A 344 -8.68 17.67 -21.64
CA ILE A 344 -8.35 16.36 -22.23
C ILE A 344 -9.62 15.51 -22.25
N PHE A 345 -10.45 15.73 -23.27
CA PHE A 345 -11.51 14.79 -23.67
C PHE A 345 -10.86 13.54 -24.30
N ILE A 346 -10.24 12.70 -23.46
CA ILE A 346 -10.12 11.28 -23.78
C ILE A 346 -11.42 10.65 -23.30
N ASP A 347 -12.11 9.98 -24.22
CA ASP A 347 -13.32 9.20 -24.00
C ASP A 347 -13.02 8.01 -23.04
N LEU A 348 -12.86 8.33 -21.74
CA LEU A 348 -12.79 7.40 -20.61
C LEU A 348 -14.21 7.19 -20.11
N THR A 349 -14.97 6.37 -20.84
CA THR A 349 -16.25 5.85 -20.39
C THR A 349 -16.05 5.07 -19.09
N ALA A 350 -16.32 5.75 -17.96
CA ALA A 350 -16.31 5.25 -16.59
C ALA A 350 -14.94 4.70 -16.12
N HIS A 351 -14.84 4.37 -14.83
CA HIS A 351 -13.79 3.48 -14.28
C HIS A 351 -12.57 4.13 -13.59
N GLN A 352 -12.78 5.02 -12.61
CA GLN A 352 -12.32 4.88 -11.20
C GLN A 352 -13.07 5.91 -10.34
N ILE A 353 -14.10 5.43 -9.63
CA ILE A 353 -14.96 6.28 -8.81
C ILE A 353 -14.21 6.61 -7.51
N ASP A 354 -13.92 7.89 -7.33
CA ASP A 354 -13.51 8.62 -6.13
C ASP A 354 -13.68 7.83 -4.82
N ARG A 355 -12.68 7.03 -4.45
CA ARG A 355 -12.80 6.04 -3.35
C ARG A 355 -13.12 6.71 -2.02
N LEU A 356 -12.53 7.88 -1.78
CA LEU A 356 -12.75 8.66 -0.56
C LEU A 356 -14.09 9.40 -0.58
N VAL A 357 -14.53 9.96 -1.71
CA VAL A 357 -15.89 10.55 -1.79
C VAL A 357 -16.96 9.48 -1.76
N VAL A 358 -16.77 8.30 -2.36
CA VAL A 358 -17.73 7.20 -2.23
C VAL A 358 -17.79 6.75 -0.77
N PHE A 359 -16.64 6.60 -0.11
CA PHE A 359 -16.60 6.30 1.32
C PHE A 359 -17.32 7.38 2.14
N LEU A 360 -17.06 8.67 1.89
CA LEU A 360 -17.72 9.78 2.57
C LEU A 360 -19.22 9.80 2.29
N LYS A 361 -19.64 9.68 1.03
CA LYS A 361 -21.04 9.60 0.62
C LYS A 361 -21.73 8.44 1.34
N ASN A 362 -21.08 7.29 1.48
CA ASN A 362 -21.62 6.16 2.25
C ASN A 362 -21.72 6.47 3.75
N CYS A 363 -20.76 7.22 4.31
CA CYS A 363 -20.82 7.68 5.70
C CYS A 363 -21.90 8.76 5.94
N VAL A 364 -22.31 9.51 4.92
CA VAL A 364 -23.20 10.69 5.02
C VAL A 364 -24.64 10.43 4.57
N ARG A 365 -24.85 9.52 3.60
CA ARG A 365 -26.17 9.26 2.98
C ARG A 365 -27.13 8.48 3.88
N SER A 366 -26.68 7.90 4.99
CA SER A 366 -27.55 7.21 5.93
C SER A 366 -27.80 8.10 7.16
N SER A 367 -29.07 8.25 7.52
CA SER A 367 -29.55 9.07 8.64
C SER A 367 -29.45 8.37 9.99
N THR A 368 -28.85 7.17 10.06
CA THR A 368 -28.72 6.35 11.28
C THR A 368 -27.25 6.02 11.58
N ARG A 369 -26.95 5.52 12.77
CA ARG A 369 -25.59 5.01 13.13
C ARG A 369 -25.15 3.79 12.29
N ASP A 370 -26.00 3.29 11.39
CA ASP A 370 -25.76 2.10 10.55
C ASP A 370 -24.93 2.36 9.27
N THR A 371 -24.27 3.51 9.15
CA THR A 371 -23.59 3.98 7.92
C THR A 371 -22.29 3.23 7.60
N HIS A 372 -21.43 3.03 8.61
CA HIS A 372 -20.14 2.38 8.44
C HIS A 372 -20.26 0.88 8.66
N ARG A 373 -20.84 0.17 7.67
CA ARG A 373 -20.83 -1.30 7.66
C ARG A 373 -19.54 -1.81 7.01
N PHE A 374 -18.81 -2.64 7.73
CA PHE A 374 -17.78 -3.48 7.15
C PHE A 374 -18.49 -4.58 6.36
N ASP A 375 -18.55 -4.45 5.04
CA ASP A 375 -19.21 -5.37 4.13
C ASP A 375 -18.27 -5.77 2.99
N LYS A 376 -18.76 -6.60 2.06
CA LYS A 376 -17.96 -7.07 0.92
C LYS A 376 -17.43 -5.90 0.07
N TRP A 377 -18.15 -4.78 0.02
CA TRP A 377 -17.70 -3.56 -0.64
C TRP A 377 -16.52 -2.91 0.11
N MET A 378 -16.61 -2.79 1.44
CA MET A 378 -15.52 -2.24 2.26
C MET A 378 -14.25 -3.09 2.17
N VAL A 379 -14.40 -4.41 2.05
CA VAL A 379 -13.26 -5.30 1.81
C VAL A 379 -12.58 -5.00 0.47
N LYS A 380 -13.35 -4.85 -0.62
CA LYS A 380 -12.81 -4.46 -1.93
C LYS A 380 -12.13 -3.09 -1.87
N PHE A 381 -12.69 -2.14 -1.11
CA PHE A 381 -12.08 -0.83 -0.87
C PHE A 381 -10.68 -0.96 -0.27
N LEU A 382 -10.52 -1.79 0.76
CA LEU A 382 -9.23 -1.99 1.43
C LEU A 382 -8.19 -2.70 0.56
N GLN A 383 -8.61 -3.64 -0.30
CA GLN A 383 -7.68 -4.51 -1.03
C GLN A 383 -7.44 -4.13 -2.49
N GLU A 384 -8.49 -3.83 -3.26
CA GLU A 384 -8.41 -3.83 -4.73
C GLU A 384 -7.98 -2.49 -5.32
N TYR A 385 -6.85 -1.93 -4.88
CA TYR A 385 -6.39 -0.59 -5.29
C TYR A 385 -6.07 -0.45 -6.79
N GLY A 386 -5.96 -1.56 -7.52
CA GLY A 386 -5.83 -1.59 -8.98
C GLY A 386 -7.15 -1.73 -9.75
N LYS A 387 -8.30 -1.75 -9.06
CA LYS A 387 -9.64 -1.94 -9.66
C LYS A 387 -10.61 -0.83 -9.26
N THR A 388 -11.61 -0.64 -10.11
CA THR A 388 -12.77 0.22 -9.87
C THR A 388 -13.64 -0.29 -8.74
N LEU A 389 -14.04 0.60 -7.83
CA LEU A 389 -15.12 0.33 -6.89
C LEU A 389 -16.43 0.86 -7.46
N ASP A 390 -17.45 0.01 -7.54
CA ASP A 390 -18.82 0.45 -7.82
C ASP A 390 -19.41 1.19 -6.62
N GLU A 391 -20.48 1.98 -6.77
CA GLU A 391 -21.22 2.47 -5.60
C GLU A 391 -21.79 1.27 -4.81
N LYS A 392 -21.94 1.41 -3.48
CA LYS A 392 -22.65 0.37 -2.70
C LYS A 392 -24.06 0.22 -3.28
N ASP A 393 -24.48 -1.02 -3.56
CA ASP A 393 -25.86 -1.31 -3.98
C ASP A 393 -26.82 -0.63 -3.00
N LYS A 394 -27.83 0.06 -3.55
CA LYS A 394 -28.83 0.75 -2.74
C LYS A 394 -29.47 -0.28 -1.83
N PHE A 395 -29.30 -0.14 -0.52
CA PHE A 395 -30.21 -0.79 0.41
C PHE A 395 -31.63 -0.41 -0.01
N GLU A 396 -32.50 -1.40 -0.23
CA GLU A 396 -33.93 -1.16 -0.35
C GLU A 396 -34.37 -0.52 0.96
N VAL A 397 -34.46 0.81 0.95
CA VAL A 397 -35.06 1.58 2.05
C VAL A 397 -36.52 1.15 2.06
N SER A 398 -36.89 0.28 3.00
CA SER A 398 -38.29 0.05 3.34
C SER A 398 -38.91 1.41 3.61
N THR A 399 -39.85 1.82 2.77
CA THR A 399 -40.40 3.18 2.63
C THR A 399 -41.27 3.64 3.81
N SER A 400 -40.98 3.17 5.02
CA SER A 400 -41.81 3.36 6.20
C SER A 400 -41.01 3.81 7.41
N ILE A 401 -40.19 4.87 7.29
CA ILE A 401 -39.66 5.55 8.49
C ILE A 401 -39.70 7.08 8.26
N LEU A 402 -40.33 7.78 9.22
CA LEU A 402 -40.43 9.23 9.31
C LEU A 402 -39.05 9.90 9.19
N PRO A 403 -38.97 11.18 8.74
CA PRO A 403 -37.71 11.90 8.72
C PRO A 403 -37.21 12.12 10.15
N GLU A 404 -36.35 11.20 10.63
CA GLU A 404 -35.62 11.39 11.87
C GLU A 404 -34.64 12.55 11.71
N VAL A 405 -34.58 13.37 12.76
CA VAL A 405 -33.80 14.60 12.87
C VAL A 405 -32.35 14.30 12.52
N TYR A 406 -31.87 14.88 11.41
CA TYR A 406 -30.46 14.96 11.09
C TYR A 406 -29.73 15.55 12.31
N ASP A 407 -28.97 14.75 13.06
CA ASP A 407 -28.28 15.23 14.24
C ASP A 407 -27.36 16.40 13.81
N SER A 408 -27.66 17.60 14.30
CA SER A 408 -27.07 18.86 13.83
C SER A 408 -25.53 18.82 13.87
N GLY A 409 -24.95 18.04 14.79
CA GLY A 409 -23.51 17.81 14.90
C GLY A 409 -22.92 16.96 13.78
N LEU A 410 -23.56 15.84 13.42
CA LEU A 410 -23.11 14.97 12.32
C LEU A 410 -23.21 15.67 10.96
N GLY A 411 -24.30 16.41 10.75
CA GLY A 411 -24.46 17.21 9.54
C GLY A 411 -23.40 18.31 9.39
N GLN A 412 -23.01 18.95 10.49
CA GLN A 412 -21.93 19.95 10.47
C GLN A 412 -20.55 19.33 10.23
N ARG A 413 -20.27 18.18 10.85
CA ARG A 413 -19.05 17.41 10.62
C ARG A 413 -18.92 17.01 9.15
N SER A 414 -20.00 16.47 8.57
CA SER A 414 -20.06 16.08 7.16
C SER A 414 -19.72 17.25 6.21
N ARG A 415 -20.37 18.41 6.37
CA ARG A 415 -20.09 19.61 5.56
C ARG A 415 -18.63 20.05 5.66
N THR A 416 -18.11 20.10 6.88
CA THR A 416 -16.71 20.51 7.12
C THR A 416 -15.72 19.61 6.37
N ILE A 417 -15.94 18.29 6.38
CA ILE A 417 -15.11 17.36 5.61
C ILE A 417 -15.25 17.64 4.12
N GLN A 418 -16.47 17.77 3.60
CA GLN A 418 -16.71 18.02 2.17
C GLN A 418 -15.98 19.28 1.70
N ASP A 419 -15.95 20.32 2.53
CA ASP A 419 -15.23 21.57 2.25
C ASP A 419 -13.71 21.35 2.21
N VAL A 420 -13.14 20.68 3.22
CA VAL A 420 -11.70 20.33 3.26
C VAL A 420 -11.31 19.56 2.00
N MET A 421 -12.05 18.51 1.71
CA MET A 421 -11.85 17.66 0.55
C MET A 421 -11.93 18.44 -0.78
N SER A 422 -12.97 19.25 -0.95
CA SER A 422 -13.16 20.10 -2.14
C SER A 422 -12.04 21.12 -2.32
N ALA A 423 -11.47 21.63 -1.22
CA ALA A 423 -10.36 22.57 -1.25
C ALA A 423 -9.08 21.98 -1.84
N TYR A 424 -8.86 20.66 -1.76
CA TYR A 424 -7.68 20.02 -2.35
C TYR A 424 -7.92 19.51 -3.77
N TRP A 425 -9.17 19.20 -4.14
CA TRP A 425 -9.48 18.68 -5.48
C TRP A 425 -9.70 19.78 -6.53
N ASN A 426 -10.25 20.93 -6.15
CA ASN A 426 -10.49 22.05 -7.08
C ASN A 426 -9.22 22.86 -7.42
N VAL A 427 -8.09 22.58 -6.77
CA VAL A 427 -6.81 23.29 -7.01
C VAL A 427 -6.13 22.83 -8.31
N GLY A 428 -6.69 21.85 -9.02
CA GLY A 428 -6.25 21.45 -10.38
C GLY A 428 -6.51 22.50 -11.48
N ALA A 429 -7.25 23.57 -11.22
CA ALA A 429 -7.55 24.60 -12.22
C ALA A 429 -6.54 25.78 -12.26
N LEU A 430 -5.50 25.77 -11.42
CA LEU A 430 -4.60 26.92 -11.22
C LEU A 430 -3.09 26.60 -11.27
N ILE A 431 -2.67 25.45 -11.80
CA ILE A 431 -1.24 25.16 -12.05
C ILE A 431 -1.01 24.83 -13.51
#